data_AF-A0A350JKF7-F1
#
_entry.id   AF-A0A350JKF7-F1
#
_cell.length_a   1.000
_cell.length_b   1.000
_cell.length_c   1.000
_cell.angle_alpha   90.00
_cell.angle_beta   90.00
_cell.angle_gamma   90.00
#
_symmetry.space_group_name_H-M   'P 1'
#
loop_
_entity.id
_entity.type
_entity.pdbx_description
1 polymer ?
#
loop_
_entity_poly.entity_id
_entity_poly.type
_entity_poly.pdbx_seq_one_letter_code
_entity_poly.pdbx_strand_id
1 'polypeptide(L)'
;MFHFEPLSELALQRYAINSDGSVDFKGGDNGELEVDFILELMELYTGLDNFQAERFSQYSISTILEYLERTHAFYESTLLPKIEQSIIGIKKLFPDHPISGVLESFFQSYRKELLSHIDMEETKLFPYARRLAHGGGARDFSVADFHDMHSHEVEDSLDKIINEIETNHPEVARSFAYRAFHTILQQFRLDLEIHHHIEEKVFIEMLTLLEEEQDSLPFQ
;
A
#
# COMPACT_ATOMS: atom_id res chain seq x y z
N MET A 1 -13.99 -18.80 19.96
CA MET A 1 -13.17 -19.23 18.82
C MET A 1 -12.70 -17.95 18.15
N PHE A 2 -11.46 -17.55 18.35
CA PHE A 2 -10.93 -16.38 17.66
C PHE A 2 -10.77 -16.78 16.20
N HIS A 3 -11.61 -16.24 15.32
CA HIS A 3 -11.36 -16.30 13.89
C HIS A 3 -10.18 -15.34 13.66
N PHE A 4 -8.97 -15.89 13.58
CA PHE A 4 -7.90 -15.20 12.89
C PHE A 4 -8.27 -15.31 11.41
N GLU A 5 -8.81 -14.24 10.86
CA GLU A 5 -8.80 -14.07 9.41
C GLU A 5 -7.35 -14.24 8.95
N PRO A 6 -7.06 -15.14 7.99
CA PRO A 6 -5.74 -15.25 7.41
C PRO A 6 -5.30 -13.86 6.93
N LEU A 7 -4.05 -13.47 7.20
CA LEU A 7 -3.54 -12.18 6.71
C LEU A 7 -3.67 -12.05 5.18
N SER A 8 -3.73 -13.16 4.46
CA SER A 8 -4.01 -13.19 3.02
C SER A 8 -5.38 -12.61 2.63
N GLU A 9 -6.34 -12.50 3.54
CA GLU A 9 -7.60 -11.80 3.26
C GLU A 9 -7.39 -10.29 3.08
N LEU A 10 -6.32 -9.68 3.65
CA LEU A 10 -6.00 -8.28 3.38
C LEU A 10 -5.71 -8.03 1.89
N ALA A 11 -5.09 -9.00 1.20
CA ALA A 11 -4.86 -8.90 -0.25
C ALA A 11 -6.19 -8.70 -0.99
N LEU A 12 -7.23 -9.41 -0.55
CA LEU A 12 -8.54 -9.42 -1.19
C LEU A 12 -9.41 -8.20 -0.85
N GLN A 13 -9.17 -7.50 0.26
CA GLN A 13 -9.99 -6.36 0.69
C GLN A 13 -9.99 -5.17 -0.29
N ARG A 14 -9.03 -5.10 -1.21
CA ARG A 14 -8.95 -4.10 -2.30
C ARG A 14 -9.69 -4.51 -3.58
N TYR A 15 -10.27 -5.70 -3.60
CA TYR A 15 -11.00 -6.26 -4.73
C TYR A 15 -12.48 -6.45 -4.39
N ALA A 16 -13.35 -6.11 -5.34
CA ALA A 16 -14.76 -6.45 -5.25
C ALA A 16 -14.92 -7.92 -5.65
N ILE A 17 -15.22 -8.78 -4.67
CA ILE A 17 -15.53 -10.20 -4.92
C ILE A 17 -17.03 -10.31 -5.18
N ASN A 18 -17.39 -10.76 -6.37
CA ASN A 18 -18.76 -10.99 -6.79
C ASN A 18 -19.38 -12.18 -6.04
N SER A 19 -20.70 -12.29 -6.09
CA SER A 19 -21.43 -13.37 -5.43
C SER A 19 -21.07 -14.79 -5.91
N ASP A 20 -20.46 -14.91 -7.09
CA ASP A 20 -19.97 -16.17 -7.66
C ASP A 20 -18.48 -16.45 -7.34
N GLY A 21 -17.83 -15.57 -6.58
CA GLY A 21 -16.42 -15.66 -6.20
C GLY A 21 -15.44 -15.08 -7.22
N SER A 22 -15.92 -14.47 -8.31
CA SER A 22 -15.06 -13.78 -9.28
C SER A 22 -14.62 -12.40 -8.76
N VAL A 23 -13.47 -11.94 -9.24
CA VAL A 23 -12.96 -10.58 -8.99
C VAL A 23 -13.07 -9.78 -10.27
N ASP A 24 -13.66 -8.58 -10.21
CA ASP A 24 -13.72 -7.69 -11.36
C ASP A 24 -12.40 -6.94 -11.54
N PHE A 25 -11.76 -7.09 -12.70
CA PHE A 25 -10.59 -6.30 -13.11
C PHE A 25 -10.98 -5.16 -14.06
N LYS A 26 -10.30 -4.01 -13.99
CA LYS A 26 -10.63 -2.82 -14.80
C LYS A 26 -10.43 -3.07 -16.31
N GLY A 27 -9.64 -4.09 -16.68
CA GLY A 27 -9.37 -4.50 -18.07
C GLY A 27 -10.50 -5.29 -18.75
N GLY A 28 -11.53 -5.70 -18.02
CA GLY A 28 -12.74 -6.35 -18.58
C GLY A 28 -12.60 -7.82 -18.98
N ASP A 29 -11.38 -8.39 -18.93
CA ASP A 29 -11.16 -9.83 -19.01
C ASP A 29 -10.67 -10.32 -17.65
N ASN A 30 -11.41 -11.23 -17.01
CA ASN A 30 -10.95 -11.95 -15.83
C ASN A 30 -10.03 -13.06 -16.32
N GLY A 31 -8.84 -12.69 -16.81
CA GLY A 31 -7.85 -13.63 -17.31
C GLY A 31 -7.31 -14.52 -16.20
N GLU A 32 -6.84 -15.72 -16.57
CA GLU A 32 -6.17 -16.64 -15.64
C GLU A 32 -4.96 -15.97 -14.96
N LEU A 33 -4.27 -15.05 -15.68
CA LEU A 33 -3.10 -14.35 -15.18
C LEU A 33 -3.41 -13.36 -14.05
N GLU A 34 -4.54 -12.65 -14.11
CA GLU A 34 -4.93 -11.73 -13.05
C GLU A 34 -5.34 -12.47 -11.77
N VAL A 35 -5.93 -13.66 -11.91
CA VAL A 35 -6.20 -14.56 -10.78
C VAL A 35 -4.89 -15.09 -10.19
N ASP A 36 -3.96 -15.53 -11.04
CA ASP A 36 -2.64 -15.98 -10.61
C ASP A 36 -1.89 -14.87 -9.86
N PHE A 37 -1.95 -13.62 -10.35
CA PHE A 37 -1.36 -12.47 -9.66
C PHE A 37 -1.91 -12.32 -8.24
N ILE A 38 -3.23 -12.44 -8.04
CA ILE A 38 -3.83 -12.37 -6.70
C ILE A 38 -3.32 -13.52 -5.81
N LEU A 39 -3.19 -14.72 -6.35
CA LEU A 39 -2.68 -15.86 -5.57
C LEU A 39 -1.23 -15.62 -5.14
N GLU A 40 -0.37 -15.13 -6.04
CA GLU A 40 1.01 -14.77 -5.70
C GLU A 40 1.08 -13.62 -4.68
N LEU A 41 0.20 -12.62 -4.83
CA LEU A 41 0.07 -11.54 -3.86
C LEU A 41 -0.34 -12.06 -2.48
N MET A 42 -1.34 -12.95 -2.41
CA MET A 42 -1.81 -13.56 -1.16
C MET A 42 -0.69 -14.33 -0.43
N GLU A 43 0.23 -14.96 -1.17
CA GLU A 43 1.38 -15.65 -0.59
C GLU A 43 2.29 -14.67 0.18
N LEU A 44 2.45 -13.42 -0.28
CA LEU A 44 3.29 -12.42 0.39
C LEU A 44 2.80 -12.10 1.81
N TYR A 45 1.49 -12.18 2.05
CA TYR A 45 0.90 -11.99 3.38
C TYR A 45 1.15 -13.16 4.34
N THR A 46 1.64 -14.30 3.83
CA THR A 46 2.07 -15.43 4.65
C THR A 46 3.55 -15.34 5.04
N GLY A 47 4.33 -14.52 4.34
CA GLY A 47 5.72 -14.22 4.65
C GLY A 47 6.45 -13.56 3.47
N LEU A 48 7.11 -12.43 3.73
CA LEU A 48 7.88 -11.65 2.75
C LEU A 48 9.29 -12.20 2.48
N ASP A 49 9.78 -13.14 3.31
CA ASP A 49 11.14 -13.70 3.20
C ASP A 49 11.45 -14.33 1.83
N ASN A 50 10.42 -14.70 1.07
CA ASN A 50 10.53 -15.34 -0.24
C ASN A 50 10.12 -14.42 -1.41
N PHE A 51 9.99 -13.11 -1.17
CA PHE A 51 9.67 -12.15 -2.23
C PHE A 51 10.69 -12.27 -3.37
N GLN A 52 10.17 -12.47 -4.59
CA GLN A 52 10.95 -12.60 -5.82
C GLN A 52 10.28 -11.71 -6.86
N ALA A 53 10.94 -10.63 -7.25
CA ALA A 53 10.38 -9.64 -8.17
C ALA A 53 10.00 -10.28 -9.52
N GLU A 54 10.78 -11.27 -9.97
CA GLU A 54 10.61 -11.96 -11.25
C GLU A 54 9.27 -12.69 -11.36
N ARG A 55 8.70 -13.13 -10.23
CA ARG A 55 7.37 -13.73 -10.19
C ARG A 55 6.29 -12.72 -10.58
N PHE A 56 6.49 -11.44 -10.25
CA PHE A 56 5.56 -10.37 -10.57
C PHE A 56 5.88 -9.69 -11.91
N SER A 57 7.14 -9.67 -12.36
CA SER A 57 7.53 -9.06 -13.63
C SER A 57 6.96 -9.75 -14.88
N GLN A 58 6.40 -10.95 -14.75
CA GLN A 58 5.71 -11.65 -15.86
C GLN A 58 4.33 -11.06 -16.16
N TYR A 59 3.72 -10.34 -15.21
CA TYR A 59 2.41 -9.73 -15.39
C TYR A 59 2.52 -8.42 -16.15
N SER A 60 1.40 -7.98 -16.74
CA SER A 60 1.37 -6.72 -17.48
C SER A 60 1.56 -5.53 -16.53
N ILE A 61 2.16 -4.44 -17.03
CA ILE A 61 2.25 -3.15 -16.31
C ILE A 61 0.85 -2.71 -15.86
N SER A 62 -0.19 -2.94 -16.68
CA SER A 62 -1.57 -2.63 -16.34
C SER A 62 -2.08 -3.40 -15.12
N THR A 63 -1.72 -4.69 -14.99
CA THR A 63 -2.08 -5.53 -13.84
C THR A 63 -1.42 -5.03 -12.56
N ILE A 64 -0.11 -4.74 -12.60
CA ILE A 64 0.63 -4.22 -11.46
C ILE A 64 0.10 -2.83 -11.05
N LEU A 65 -0.13 -1.95 -12.03
CA LEU A 65 -0.67 -0.62 -11.81
C LEU A 65 -2.08 -0.67 -11.19
N GLU A 66 -2.94 -1.57 -11.67
CA GLU A 66 -4.27 -1.74 -11.11
C GLU A 66 -4.22 -2.18 -9.64
N TYR A 67 -3.29 -3.05 -9.27
CA TYR A 67 -3.05 -3.43 -7.88
C TYR A 67 -2.65 -2.22 -7.02
N LEU A 68 -1.70 -1.40 -7.47
CA LEU A 68 -1.26 -0.22 -6.73
C LEU A 68 -2.41 0.78 -6.52
N GLU A 69 -3.17 1.09 -7.58
CA GLU A 69 -4.35 1.97 -7.50
C GLU A 69 -5.42 1.45 -6.53
N ARG A 70 -5.70 0.13 -6.58
CA ARG A 70 -6.66 -0.49 -5.65
C ARG A 70 -6.16 -0.42 -4.22
N THR A 71 -4.86 -0.56 -4.02
CA THR A 71 -4.21 -0.45 -2.71
C THR A 71 -4.33 0.97 -2.16
N HIS A 72 -4.08 1.99 -2.97
CA HIS A 72 -4.25 3.40 -2.60
C HIS A 72 -5.71 3.71 -2.22
N ALA A 73 -6.66 3.28 -3.05
CA ALA A 73 -8.09 3.44 -2.77
C ALA A 73 -8.50 2.73 -1.47
N PHE A 74 -7.94 1.54 -1.19
CA PHE A 74 -8.17 0.80 0.05
C PHE A 74 -7.58 1.54 1.27
N TYR A 75 -6.39 2.13 1.14
CA TYR A 75 -5.77 2.92 2.20
C TYR A 75 -6.62 4.13 2.58
N GLU A 76 -7.04 4.90 1.59
CA GLU A 76 -7.84 6.10 1.81
C GLU A 76 -9.24 5.79 2.33
N SER A 77 -9.95 4.86 1.70
CA SER A 77 -11.37 4.61 1.98
C SER A 77 -11.62 3.71 3.19
N THR A 78 -10.65 2.88 3.57
CA THR A 78 -10.86 1.81 4.55
C THR A 78 -9.84 1.81 5.68
N LEU A 79 -8.54 1.69 5.40
CA LEU A 79 -7.54 1.56 6.47
C LEU A 79 -7.40 2.83 7.32
N LEU A 80 -7.25 4.01 6.69
CA LEU A 80 -7.12 5.27 7.42
C LEU A 80 -8.36 5.55 8.31
N PRO A 81 -9.61 5.40 7.82
CA PRO A 81 -10.79 5.48 8.69
C PRO A 81 -10.79 4.46 9.83
N LYS A 82 -10.35 3.23 9.60
CA LYS A 82 -10.28 2.18 10.63
C LYS A 82 -9.29 2.55 11.74
N ILE A 83 -8.12 3.09 11.36
CA ILE A 83 -7.11 3.63 12.30
C ILE A 83 -7.70 4.80 13.10
N GLU A 84 -8.36 5.75 12.43
CA GLU A 84 -8.99 6.91 13.08
C GLU A 84 -10.03 6.48 14.12
N GLN A 85 -10.92 5.54 13.77
CA GLN A 85 -11.93 5.03 14.69
C GLN A 85 -11.31 4.32 15.90
N SER A 86 -10.22 3.58 15.69
CA SER A 86 -9.49 2.92 16.77
C SER A 86 -8.86 3.93 17.73
N ILE A 87 -8.28 5.02 17.20
CA ILE A 87 -7.77 6.15 18.00
C ILE A 87 -8.89 6.80 18.81
N ILE A 88 -10.06 7.05 18.21
CA ILE A 88 -11.24 7.57 18.93
C ILE A 88 -11.63 6.63 20.08
N GLY A 89 -11.55 5.31 19.87
CA GLY A 89 -11.80 4.29 20.90
C GLY A 89 -10.84 4.41 22.08
N ILE A 90 -9.53 4.56 21.82
CA ILE A 90 -8.52 4.78 22.86
C ILE A 90 -8.80 6.09 23.62
N LYS A 91 -9.03 7.19 22.89
CA LYS A 91 -9.32 8.51 23.49
C LYS A 91 -10.53 8.48 24.43
N LYS A 92 -11.58 7.72 24.09
CA LYS A 92 -12.76 7.56 24.96
C LYS A 92 -12.45 6.83 26.28
N LEU A 93 -11.52 5.89 26.27
CA LEU A 93 -11.09 5.19 27.49
C LEU A 93 -10.12 6.03 28.34
N PHE A 94 -9.39 6.95 27.71
CA PHE A 94 -8.36 7.77 28.33
C PHE A 94 -8.55 9.27 28.03
N PRO A 95 -9.69 9.89 28.41
CA PRO A 95 -10.08 11.24 27.96
C PRO A 95 -9.14 12.36 28.44
N ASP A 96 -8.59 12.23 29.65
CA ASP A 96 -7.69 13.24 30.26
C ASP A 96 -6.20 12.86 30.15
N HIS A 97 -5.89 11.78 29.41
CA HIS A 97 -4.55 11.24 29.33
C HIS A 97 -3.75 11.91 28.20
N PRO A 98 -2.44 12.20 28.39
CA PRO A 98 -1.59 12.82 27.37
C PRO A 98 -1.57 12.09 26.02
N ILE A 99 -1.80 10.77 26.03
CA ILE A 99 -1.84 9.93 24.82
C ILE A 99 -2.85 10.43 23.78
N SER A 100 -3.92 11.11 24.20
CA SER A 100 -4.91 11.67 23.29
C SER A 100 -4.29 12.65 22.31
N GLY A 101 -3.43 13.55 22.80
CA GLY A 101 -2.71 14.51 21.97
C GLY A 101 -1.66 13.84 21.11
N VAL A 102 -0.92 12.87 21.67
CA VAL A 102 0.11 12.11 20.95
C VAL A 102 -0.48 11.39 19.74
N LEU A 103 -1.58 10.64 19.93
CA LEU A 103 -2.25 9.90 18.85
C LEU A 103 -2.86 10.83 17.79
N GLU A 104 -3.38 11.98 18.19
CA GLU A 104 -3.96 12.95 17.26
C GLU A 104 -2.90 13.61 16.39
N SER A 105 -1.79 14.06 16.99
CA SER A 105 -0.66 14.60 16.23
C SER A 105 -0.05 13.55 15.31
N PHE A 106 0.17 12.32 15.81
CA PHE A 106 0.62 11.19 15.00
C PHE A 106 -0.28 10.98 13.79
N PHE A 107 -1.58 10.80 14.00
CA PHE A 107 -2.49 10.45 12.91
C PHE A 107 -2.64 11.56 11.87
N GLN A 108 -2.68 12.83 12.30
CA GLN A 108 -2.76 13.96 11.38
C GLN A 108 -1.52 14.06 10.48
N SER A 109 -0.33 13.93 11.06
CA SER A 109 0.93 13.94 10.28
C SER A 109 1.00 12.74 9.34
N TYR A 110 0.75 11.54 9.88
CA TYR A 110 0.81 10.29 9.12
C TYR A 110 -0.16 10.29 7.93
N ARG A 111 -1.42 10.66 8.17
CA ARG A 111 -2.44 10.76 7.12
C ARG A 111 -2.04 11.75 6.04
N LYS A 112 -1.47 12.89 6.43
CA LYS A 112 -1.03 13.91 5.48
C LYS A 112 0.13 13.41 4.62
N GLU A 113 1.13 12.78 5.23
CA GLU A 113 2.30 12.25 4.53
C GLU A 113 1.91 11.15 3.54
N LEU A 114 1.16 10.14 3.98
CA LEU A 114 0.70 9.05 3.12
C LEU A 114 -0.16 9.55 1.95
N LEU A 115 -1.14 10.44 2.21
CA LEU A 115 -1.98 10.95 1.13
C LEU A 115 -1.22 11.84 0.16
N SER A 116 -0.20 12.56 0.62
CA SER A 116 0.66 13.36 -0.27
C SER A 116 1.55 12.47 -1.15
N HIS A 117 1.97 11.32 -0.64
CA HIS A 117 2.73 10.32 -1.40
C HIS A 117 1.86 9.69 -2.49
N ILE A 118 0.67 9.19 -2.10
CA ILE A 118 -0.33 8.65 -3.03
C ILE A 118 -0.71 9.66 -4.12
N ASP A 119 -0.95 10.93 -3.77
CA ASP A 119 -1.29 11.98 -4.74
C ASP A 119 -0.15 12.21 -5.76
N MET A 120 1.11 12.14 -5.32
CA MET A 120 2.26 12.28 -6.19
C MET A 120 2.32 11.15 -7.23
N GLU A 121 2.12 9.91 -6.80
CA GLU A 121 2.07 8.74 -7.68
C GLU A 121 0.88 8.80 -8.64
N GLU A 122 -0.32 9.05 -8.13
CA GLU A 122 -1.54 9.03 -8.94
C GLU A 122 -1.62 10.18 -9.95
N THR A 123 -1.03 11.34 -9.64
CA THR A 123 -1.05 12.50 -10.54
C THR A 123 0.14 12.57 -11.49
N LYS A 124 1.25 11.87 -11.18
CA LYS A 124 2.47 11.90 -12.01
C LYS A 124 2.90 10.54 -12.51
N LEU A 125 3.27 9.62 -11.60
CA LEU A 125 3.84 8.33 -11.97
C LEU A 125 2.85 7.46 -12.76
N PHE A 126 1.62 7.29 -12.27
CA PHE A 126 0.65 6.40 -12.89
C PHE A 126 0.18 6.90 -14.27
N PRO A 127 -0.09 8.21 -14.47
CA PRO A 127 -0.31 8.74 -15.81
C PRO A 127 0.88 8.56 -16.74
N TYR A 128 2.11 8.69 -16.22
CA TYR A 128 3.33 8.45 -17.00
C TYR A 128 3.44 6.99 -17.42
N ALA A 129 3.31 6.05 -16.48
CA ALA A 129 3.31 4.62 -16.72
C ALA A 129 2.32 4.20 -17.81
N ARG A 130 1.09 4.73 -17.76
CA ARG A 130 0.07 4.49 -18.80
C ARG A 130 0.51 4.99 -20.18
N ARG A 131 1.11 6.18 -20.28
CA ARG A 131 1.60 6.70 -21.57
C ARG A 131 2.74 5.84 -22.10
N LEU A 132 3.69 5.51 -21.23
CA LEU A 132 4.85 4.68 -21.57
C LEU A 132 4.40 3.30 -22.08
N ALA A 133 3.45 2.65 -21.40
CA ALA A 133 2.87 1.37 -21.83
C ALA A 133 2.19 1.41 -23.22
N HIS A 134 1.80 2.59 -23.72
CA HIS A 134 1.21 2.77 -25.05
C HIS A 134 2.23 3.26 -26.10
N GLY A 135 3.54 3.20 -25.80
CA GLY A 135 4.59 3.66 -26.70
C GLY A 135 4.76 5.19 -26.75
N GLY A 136 4.13 5.91 -25.82
CA GLY A 136 4.22 7.37 -25.72
C GLY A 136 5.17 7.79 -24.61
N GLY A 137 6.47 7.87 -24.90
CA GLY A 137 7.44 8.49 -24.00
C GLY A 137 7.10 9.97 -23.75
N ALA A 138 7.28 10.44 -22.52
CA ALA A 138 7.06 11.83 -22.13
C ALA A 138 8.42 12.52 -21.94
N ARG A 139 8.67 13.66 -22.59
CA ARG A 139 9.94 14.39 -22.44
C ARG A 139 10.02 15.24 -21.17
N ASP A 140 8.92 15.33 -20.44
CA ASP A 140 8.69 16.23 -19.30
C ASP A 140 8.72 15.50 -17.96
N PHE A 141 8.83 14.18 -17.96
CA PHE A 141 8.91 13.34 -16.76
C PHE A 141 9.56 12.00 -17.10
N SER A 142 10.50 11.54 -16.27
CA SER A 142 11.18 10.25 -16.37
C SER A 142 11.05 9.45 -15.06
N VAL A 143 11.37 8.17 -15.10
CA VAL A 143 11.49 7.36 -13.87
C VAL A 143 12.57 7.94 -12.93
N ALA A 144 13.66 8.49 -13.47
CA ALA A 144 14.69 9.16 -12.68
C ALA A 144 14.14 10.40 -11.92
N ASP A 145 13.31 11.21 -12.58
CA ASP A 145 12.66 12.36 -11.92
C ASP A 145 11.74 11.90 -10.77
N PHE A 146 11.09 10.74 -10.90
CA PHE A 146 10.28 10.16 -9.81
C PHE A 146 11.15 9.78 -8.61
N HIS A 147 12.26 9.07 -8.82
CA HIS A 147 13.17 8.67 -7.73
C HIS A 147 13.71 9.87 -6.94
N ASP A 148 14.03 10.97 -7.60
CA ASP A 148 14.51 12.18 -6.93
C ASP A 148 13.43 12.87 -6.07
N MET A 149 12.15 12.63 -6.38
CA MET A 149 10.99 13.24 -5.71
C MET A 149 10.34 12.34 -4.65
N HIS A 150 10.53 11.03 -4.75
CA HIS A 150 9.91 10.02 -3.90
C HIS A 150 10.67 9.83 -2.59
N SER A 151 9.94 9.67 -1.47
CA SER A 151 10.52 9.37 -0.16
C SER A 151 9.72 8.29 0.57
N HIS A 152 10.42 7.46 1.34
CA HIS A 152 9.84 6.32 2.07
C HIS A 152 9.58 6.62 3.56
N GLU A 153 9.40 7.89 3.94
CA GLU A 153 9.27 8.27 5.37
C GLU A 153 7.98 7.77 6.04
N VAL A 154 7.03 7.22 5.26
CA VAL A 154 5.71 6.79 5.73
C VAL A 154 5.78 5.54 6.62
N GLU A 155 6.73 4.63 6.43
CA GLU A 155 6.79 3.36 7.19
C GLU A 155 7.29 3.56 8.63
N ASP A 156 8.32 4.41 8.82
CA ASP A 156 8.98 4.65 10.10
C ASP A 156 8.04 5.20 11.19
N SER A 157 6.99 5.91 10.80
CA SER A 157 6.08 6.59 11.73
C SER A 157 5.19 5.61 12.51
N LEU A 158 4.88 4.43 11.95
CA LEU A 158 4.08 3.41 12.63
C LEU A 158 4.82 2.79 13.83
N ASP A 159 6.08 2.43 13.66
CA ASP A 159 6.87 1.82 14.73
C ASP A 159 7.16 2.83 15.85
N LYS A 160 7.36 4.10 15.50
CA LYS A 160 7.54 5.20 16.47
C LYS A 160 6.35 5.32 17.41
N ILE A 161 5.11 5.28 16.89
CA ILE A 161 3.92 5.41 17.76
C ILE A 161 3.70 4.16 18.62
N ILE A 162 3.98 2.96 18.09
CA ILE A 162 3.89 1.72 18.86
C ILE A 162 4.88 1.76 20.03
N ASN A 163 6.15 2.07 19.75
CA ASN A 163 7.20 2.15 20.76
C ASN A 163 6.92 3.25 21.80
N GLU A 164 6.40 4.40 21.37
CA GLU A 164 5.97 5.49 22.27
C GLU A 164 4.91 5.00 23.26
N ILE A 165 3.87 4.31 22.80
CA ILE A 165 2.80 3.81 23.66
C ILE A 165 3.32 2.73 24.63
N GLU A 166 4.09 1.77 24.12
CA GLU A 166 4.55 0.63 24.92
C GLU A 166 5.58 1.01 25.98
N THR A 167 6.45 1.99 25.66
CA THR A 167 7.49 2.46 26.57
C THR A 167 6.96 3.50 27.56
N ASN A 168 6.19 4.48 27.08
CA ASN A 168 5.86 5.68 27.86
C ASN A 168 4.42 5.70 28.40
N HIS A 169 3.51 4.86 27.89
CA HIS A 169 2.09 4.83 28.27
C HIS A 169 1.59 3.41 28.58
N PRO A 170 2.22 2.67 29.52
CA PRO A 170 1.97 1.24 29.74
C PRO A 170 0.54 0.90 30.23
N GLU A 171 -0.20 1.85 30.80
CA GLU A 171 -1.63 1.72 31.11
C GLU A 171 -2.50 1.67 29.85
N VAL A 172 -2.14 2.44 28.82
CA VAL A 172 -2.79 2.43 27.52
C VAL A 172 -2.45 1.13 26.81
N ALA A 173 -1.18 0.73 26.82
CA ALA A 173 -0.69 -0.49 26.18
C ALA A 173 -1.39 -1.76 26.68
N ARG A 174 -1.83 -1.80 27.94
CA ARG A 174 -2.57 -2.93 28.53
C ARG A 174 -4.05 -2.97 28.13
N SER A 175 -4.58 -1.89 27.57
CA SER A 175 -6.01 -1.79 27.23
C SER A 175 -6.37 -2.70 26.05
N PHE A 176 -7.63 -3.12 26.00
CA PHE A 176 -8.15 -3.85 24.84
C PHE A 176 -8.19 -2.96 23.58
N ALA A 177 -8.53 -1.67 23.73
CA ALA A 177 -8.56 -0.73 22.61
C ALA A 177 -7.19 -0.58 21.95
N TYR A 178 -6.11 -0.45 22.74
CA TYR A 178 -4.76 -0.44 22.19
C TYR A 178 -4.40 -1.75 21.50
N ARG A 179 -4.72 -2.91 22.07
CA ARG A 179 -4.42 -4.19 21.41
C ARG A 179 -5.09 -4.30 20.04
N ALA A 180 -6.34 -3.84 19.91
CA ALA A 180 -7.03 -3.78 18.63
C ALA A 180 -6.38 -2.79 17.66
N PHE A 181 -6.00 -1.60 18.14
CA PHE A 181 -5.22 -0.61 17.38
C PHE A 181 -3.89 -1.16 16.88
N HIS A 182 -3.12 -1.79 17.76
CA HIS A 182 -1.83 -2.39 17.44
C HIS A 182 -1.95 -3.47 16.37
N THR A 183 -2.98 -4.34 16.43
CA THR A 183 -3.24 -5.32 15.36
C THR A 183 -3.49 -4.64 14.01
N ILE A 184 -4.27 -3.55 13.98
CA ILE A 184 -4.51 -2.79 12.74
C ILE A 184 -3.20 -2.20 12.21
N LEU A 185 -2.37 -1.62 13.08
CA LEU A 185 -1.08 -1.05 12.66
C LEU A 185 -0.11 -2.12 12.12
N GLN A 186 -0.04 -3.29 12.75
CA GLN A 186 0.80 -4.39 12.27
C GLN A 186 0.33 -4.94 10.91
N GLN A 187 -0.97 -5.08 10.73
CA GLN A 187 -1.57 -5.45 9.45
C GLN A 187 -1.24 -4.42 8.36
N PHE A 188 -1.38 -3.14 8.69
CA PHE A 188 -1.09 -2.07 7.75
C PHE A 188 0.40 -1.96 7.42
N ARG A 189 1.29 -2.14 8.40
CA ARG A 189 2.75 -2.18 8.19
C ARG A 189 3.13 -3.27 7.19
N LEU A 190 2.60 -4.48 7.34
CA LEU A 190 2.84 -5.57 6.39
C LEU A 190 2.30 -5.22 5.00
N ASP A 191 1.11 -4.62 4.92
CA ASP A 191 0.52 -4.22 3.64
C ASP A 191 1.36 -3.16 2.91
N LEU A 192 1.85 -2.16 3.65
CA LEU A 192 2.76 -1.13 3.15
C LEU A 192 4.06 -1.74 2.65
N GLU A 193 4.65 -2.66 3.41
CA GLU A 193 5.89 -3.32 3.02
C GLU A 193 5.70 -4.12 1.71
N ILE A 194 4.56 -4.79 1.54
CA ILE A 194 4.21 -5.48 0.29
C ILE A 194 3.98 -4.48 -0.85
N HIS A 195 3.24 -3.40 -0.62
CA HIS A 195 3.04 -2.31 -1.59
C HIS A 195 4.38 -1.76 -2.06
N HIS A 196 5.27 -1.40 -1.13
CA HIS A 196 6.60 -0.87 -1.40
C HIS A 196 7.45 -1.85 -2.22
N HIS A 197 7.42 -3.14 -1.88
CA HIS A 197 8.14 -4.15 -2.66
C HIS A 197 7.64 -4.27 -4.10
N ILE A 198 6.32 -4.26 -4.30
CA ILE A 198 5.73 -4.32 -5.65
C ILE A 198 5.98 -3.03 -6.42
N GLU A 199 5.89 -1.87 -5.77
CA GLU A 199 6.18 -0.57 -6.39
C GLU A 199 7.64 -0.47 -6.82
N GLU A 200 8.57 -0.57 -5.88
CA GLU A 200 9.99 -0.31 -6.15
C GLU A 200 10.64 -1.42 -6.97
N LYS A 201 10.44 -2.67 -6.57
CA LYS A 201 11.23 -3.79 -7.11
C LYS A 201 10.59 -4.41 -8.35
N VAL A 202 9.34 -4.07 -8.67
CA VAL A 202 8.62 -4.62 -9.82
C VAL A 202 8.17 -3.49 -10.73
N PHE A 203 7.29 -2.61 -10.25
CA PHE A 203 6.65 -1.62 -11.10
C PHE A 203 7.64 -0.61 -11.67
N ILE A 204 8.45 0.01 -10.81
CA ILE A 204 9.44 1.01 -11.22
C ILE A 204 10.51 0.38 -12.13
N GLU A 205 11.04 -0.79 -11.78
CA GLU A 205 12.00 -1.52 -12.64
C GLU A 205 11.41 -1.84 -14.02
N MET A 206 10.14 -2.25 -14.10
CA MET A 206 9.45 -2.46 -15.38
C MET A 206 9.34 -1.17 -16.20
N LEU A 207 9.07 -0.03 -15.55
CA LEU A 207 9.02 1.26 -16.22
C LEU A 207 10.39 1.70 -16.72
N THR A 208 11.45 1.51 -15.92
CA THR A 208 12.84 1.81 -16.31
C THR A 208 13.22 1.05 -17.57
N LEU A 209 12.98 -0.27 -17.60
CA LEU A 209 13.28 -1.10 -18.77
C LEU A 209 12.50 -0.65 -20.01
N LEU A 210 11.21 -0.31 -19.84
CA LEU A 210 10.38 0.15 -20.95
C LEU A 210 10.80 1.53 -21.47
N GLU A 211 11.25 2.42 -20.58
CA GLU A 211 11.80 3.74 -20.93
C GLU A 211 13.09 3.58 -21.74
N GLU A 212 14.02 2.74 -21.29
CA GLU A 212 15.27 2.42 -21.99
C GLU A 212 15.03 1.80 -23.38
N GLU A 213 14.07 0.88 -23.50
CA GLU A 213 13.69 0.29 -24.78
C GLU A 213 13.19 1.35 -25.77
N GLN A 214 12.37 2.30 -25.33
CA GLN A 214 11.83 3.36 -26.18
C GLN A 214 12.89 4.40 -26.58
N ASP A 215 13.82 4.74 -25.68
CA ASP A 215 14.96 5.62 -25.99
C ASP A 215 15.95 4.95 -26.95
N SER A 216 16.06 3.62 -26.92
CA SER A 216 16.93 2.85 -27.82
C SER A 216 16.36 2.70 -29.25
N LEU A 217 15.06 2.98 -29.46
CA LEU A 217 14.40 2.93 -30.76
C LEU A 217 14.52 4.31 -31.46
N PRO A 218 15.43 4.48 -32.43
CA PRO A 218 15.61 5.77 -33.09
C PRO A 218 14.38 6.06 -33.96
N PHE A 219 13.66 7.15 -33.65
CA PHE A 219 12.65 7.82 -34.47
C PHE A 219 11.94 6.93 -35.53
N GLN A 220 10.74 6.44 -35.21
CA GLN A 220 9.74 6.13 -36.25
C GLN A 220 8.82 7.33 -36.49
#